data_AF-A0A7R9KXP0-F1
#
_entry.id   AF-A0A7R9KXP0-F1
#
_cell.length_a   1.000
_cell.length_b   1.000
_cell.length_c   1.000
_cell.angle_alpha   90.00
_cell.angle_beta   90.00
_cell.angle_gamma   90.00
#
_symmetry.space_group_name_H-M   'P 1'
#
loop_
_entity.id
_entity.type
_entity.pdbx_description
1 polymer ?
#
loop_
_entity_poly.entity_id
_entity_poly.type
_entity_poly.pdbx_seq_one_letter_code
_entity_poly.pdbx_strand_id
1 'polypeptide(L)'
;MTFLTSSHNIDYFLQAIEDLNEETDVVSAGITFHGFSVIKDSNPIKNTLNVCEKLFSSLISGVVVEDRAPSDSITYTTTYHNIPTIGITNREAILSDKSIYPTYGRTVASFSNQADVWVEILNHFNFNCVVFIHSNDINGRRVQKRFEVLADVSNIKVETVIEYEPSFPDISKQL
;
A
#
# COMPACT_ATOMS: atom_id res chain seq x y z
N MET A 1 14.65 9.36 -2.65
CA MET A 1 14.12 9.64 -4.01
C MET A 1 12.60 9.57 -3.95
N THR A 2 11.87 10.32 -4.79
CA THR A 2 10.42 10.22 -4.89
C THR A 2 9.90 10.12 -6.33
N PHE A 3 8.76 9.44 -6.52
CA PHE A 3 7.99 9.38 -7.76
C PHE A 3 6.59 9.92 -7.55
N LEU A 4 6.31 11.10 -8.08
CA LEU A 4 5.07 11.86 -7.82
C LEU A 4 4.41 12.29 -9.14
N THR A 5 3.09 12.45 -9.13
CA THR A 5 2.34 12.77 -10.37
C THR A 5 2.35 14.25 -10.76
N SER A 6 2.66 15.16 -9.85
CA SER A 6 2.60 16.61 -10.09
C SER A 6 3.85 17.33 -9.57
N SER A 7 4.22 18.44 -10.21
CA SER A 7 5.31 19.31 -9.75
C SER A 7 5.05 19.87 -8.36
N HIS A 8 3.79 20.21 -8.06
CA HIS A 8 3.38 20.70 -6.75
C HIS A 8 3.69 19.72 -5.61
N ASN A 9 3.46 18.41 -5.85
CA ASN A 9 3.80 17.37 -4.88
C ASN A 9 5.32 17.23 -4.71
N ILE A 10 6.10 17.47 -5.77
CA ILE A 10 7.56 17.47 -5.72
C ILE A 10 8.06 18.60 -4.83
N ASP A 11 7.51 19.80 -4.97
CA ASP A 11 7.88 20.95 -4.16
C ASP A 11 7.60 20.69 -2.68
N TYR A 12 6.44 20.11 -2.34
CA TYR A 12 6.17 19.68 -0.96
C TYR A 12 7.16 18.64 -0.45
N PHE A 13 7.54 17.66 -1.27
CA PHE A 13 8.52 16.66 -0.86
C PHE A 13 9.89 17.29 -0.59
N LEU A 14 10.34 18.20 -1.46
CA LEU A 14 11.62 18.89 -1.28
C LEU A 14 11.60 19.80 -0.05
N GLN A 15 10.53 20.55 0.15
CA GLN A 15 10.32 21.35 1.36
C GLN A 15 10.36 20.48 2.62
N ALA A 16 9.69 19.33 2.63
CA ALA A 16 9.72 18.42 3.78
C ALA A 16 11.12 17.87 4.08
N ILE A 17 12.01 17.74 3.08
CA ILE A 17 13.41 17.36 3.29
C ILE A 17 14.23 18.54 3.86
N GLU A 18 13.96 19.75 3.41
CA GLU A 18 14.57 20.97 3.97
C GLU A 18 14.17 21.14 5.43
N ASP A 19 12.88 21.07 5.74
CA ASP A 19 12.35 21.16 7.10
C ASP A 19 12.96 20.07 8.01
N LEU A 20 13.07 18.83 7.51
CA LEU A 20 13.69 17.73 8.25
C LEU A 20 15.16 18.02 8.60
N ASN A 21 15.92 18.64 7.71
CA ASN A 21 17.33 18.97 7.98
C ASN A 21 17.49 20.07 9.03
N GLU A 22 16.45 20.87 9.28
CA GLU A 22 16.42 21.87 10.35
C GLU A 22 16.04 21.26 11.71
N GLU A 23 15.37 20.09 11.72
CA GLU A 23 14.96 19.38 12.93
C GLU A 23 16.13 18.63 13.59
N THR A 24 16.87 19.34 14.45
CA THR A 24 18.02 18.79 15.20
C THR A 24 17.68 17.68 16.19
N ASP A 25 16.40 17.54 16.57
CA ASP A 25 15.93 16.48 17.46
C ASP A 25 15.74 15.14 16.72
N VAL A 26 15.53 15.19 15.41
CA VAL A 26 15.29 14.01 14.56
C VAL A 26 16.56 13.64 13.79
N VAL A 27 17.30 14.63 13.30
CA VAL A 27 18.50 14.43 12.49
C VAL A 27 19.75 14.50 13.36
N SER A 28 20.47 13.38 13.44
CA SER A 28 21.74 13.31 14.17
C SER A 28 22.78 14.26 13.57
N ALA A 29 23.57 14.89 14.45
CA ALA A 29 24.64 15.78 14.04
C ALA A 29 25.59 15.10 13.03
N GLY A 30 25.80 15.74 11.88
CA GLY A 30 26.66 15.25 10.80
C GLY A 30 25.94 14.43 9.71
N ILE A 31 24.62 14.26 9.80
CA ILE A 31 23.79 13.70 8.73
C ILE A 31 23.04 14.83 8.03
N THR A 32 22.99 14.79 6.69
CA THR A 32 22.17 15.70 5.88
C THR A 32 21.40 14.87 4.85
N PHE A 33 20.10 15.10 4.77
CA PHE A 33 19.22 14.45 3.82
C PHE A 33 19.18 15.23 2.50
N HIS A 34 19.26 14.51 1.39
CA HIS A 34 19.12 15.06 0.05
C HIS A 34 17.93 14.43 -0.66
N GLY A 35 17.02 15.27 -1.12
CA GLY A 35 15.84 14.88 -1.88
C GLY A 35 16.12 14.83 -3.39
N PHE A 36 15.69 13.76 -4.04
CA PHE A 36 15.65 13.67 -5.50
C PHE A 36 14.24 13.27 -5.92
N SER A 37 13.70 13.91 -6.94
CA SER A 37 12.32 13.67 -7.38
C SER A 37 12.23 13.45 -8.87
N VAL A 38 11.31 12.58 -9.28
CA VAL A 38 10.98 12.28 -10.67
C VAL A 38 9.47 12.35 -10.84
N ILE A 39 9.02 12.96 -11.94
CA ILE A 39 7.61 12.92 -12.32
C ILE A 39 7.27 11.51 -12.79
N LYS A 40 6.27 10.89 -12.15
CA LYS A 40 5.79 9.54 -12.49
C LYS A 40 5.15 9.54 -13.88
N ASP A 41 5.67 8.71 -14.78
CA ASP A 41 5.15 8.55 -16.13
C ASP A 41 4.01 7.51 -16.14
N SER A 42 3.10 7.62 -17.12
CA SER A 42 2.05 6.62 -17.34
C SER A 42 2.57 5.31 -17.92
N ASN A 43 3.78 5.31 -18.50
CA ASN A 43 4.44 4.13 -19.00
C ASN A 43 5.32 3.48 -17.91
N PRO A 44 5.01 2.24 -17.47
CA PRO A 44 5.79 1.55 -16.44
C PRO A 44 7.25 1.30 -16.87
N ILE A 45 7.52 1.11 -18.16
CA ILE A 45 8.89 0.88 -18.67
C ILE A 45 9.75 2.11 -18.44
N LYS A 46 9.22 3.31 -18.70
CA LYS A 46 9.94 4.56 -18.45
C LYS A 46 10.19 4.77 -16.97
N ASN A 47 9.23 4.43 -16.11
CA ASN A 47 9.42 4.52 -14.67
C ASN A 47 10.56 3.60 -14.19
N THR A 48 10.60 2.34 -14.66
CA THR A 48 11.71 1.41 -14.36
C THR A 48 13.05 1.95 -14.86
N LEU A 49 13.13 2.47 -16.09
CA LEU A 49 14.36 3.08 -16.62
C LEU A 49 14.81 4.27 -15.75
N ASN A 50 13.89 5.15 -15.39
CA ASN A 50 14.18 6.30 -14.51
C ASN A 50 14.69 5.86 -13.13
N VAL A 51 14.14 4.78 -12.55
CA VAL A 51 14.67 4.19 -11.31
C VAL A 51 16.12 3.77 -11.55
N CYS A 52 16.36 2.91 -12.53
CA CYS A 52 17.70 2.36 -12.80
C CYS A 52 18.75 3.46 -13.05
N GLU A 53 18.47 4.39 -13.95
CA GLU A 53 19.39 5.50 -14.25
C GLU A 53 19.74 6.32 -13.00
N LYS A 54 18.75 6.59 -12.15
CA LYS A 54 18.98 7.34 -10.91
C LYS A 54 19.72 6.53 -9.86
N LEU A 55 19.46 5.24 -9.74
CA LEU A 55 20.20 4.34 -8.86
C LEU A 55 21.68 4.25 -9.23
N PHE A 56 22.03 4.23 -10.52
CA PHE A 56 23.43 4.23 -10.94
C PHE A 56 24.13 5.58 -10.70
N SER A 57 23.39 6.68 -10.79
CA SER A 57 23.95 8.03 -10.64
C SER A 57 24.07 8.51 -9.19
N SER A 58 23.32 7.90 -8.26
CA SER A 58 23.20 8.39 -6.88
C SER A 58 22.94 7.26 -5.89
N LEU A 59 23.56 7.33 -4.71
CA LEU A 59 23.32 6.40 -3.61
C LEU A 59 21.95 6.70 -2.98
N ILE A 60 20.92 6.02 -3.48
CA ILE A 60 19.55 6.17 -2.97
C ILE A 60 19.34 5.21 -1.80
N SER A 61 19.10 5.77 -0.60
CA SER A 61 18.82 4.99 0.61
C SER A 61 17.35 4.55 0.74
N GLY A 62 16.44 5.17 0.00
CA GLY A 62 15.02 4.86 0.04
C GLY A 62 14.22 5.61 -1.02
N VAL A 63 13.06 5.05 -1.36
CA VAL A 63 12.13 5.58 -2.36
C VAL A 63 10.76 5.82 -1.74
N VAL A 64 10.21 7.02 -1.92
CA VAL A 64 8.80 7.33 -1.63
C VAL A 64 8.06 7.34 -2.96
N VAL A 65 6.86 6.76 -3.03
CA VAL A 65 6.13 6.66 -4.30
C VAL A 65 4.65 6.92 -4.11
N GLU A 66 4.11 7.80 -4.96
CA GLU A 66 2.67 7.84 -5.21
C GLU A 66 2.27 6.59 -5.98
N ASP A 67 1.94 5.56 -5.22
CA ASP A 67 1.78 4.16 -5.61
C ASP A 67 0.42 3.82 -6.22
N ARG A 68 -0.24 4.79 -6.86
CA ARG A 68 -1.31 4.48 -7.81
C ARG A 68 -0.70 3.93 -9.09
N ALA A 69 -1.37 2.93 -9.67
CA ALA A 69 -0.99 2.33 -10.93
C ALA A 69 -0.61 3.39 -11.98
N PRO A 70 0.50 3.20 -12.74
CA PRO A 70 1.31 1.98 -12.84
C PRO A 70 2.64 2.06 -12.05
N SER A 71 2.57 2.24 -10.74
CA SER A 71 3.74 2.31 -9.84
C SER A 71 4.34 0.95 -9.44
N ASP A 72 3.66 -0.16 -9.72
CA ASP A 72 4.13 -1.50 -9.31
C ASP A 72 5.50 -1.83 -9.93
N SER A 73 5.76 -1.30 -11.13
CA SER A 73 7.06 -1.37 -11.80
C SER A 73 8.20 -0.75 -10.99
N ILE A 74 7.94 0.40 -10.36
CA ILE A 74 8.90 1.09 -9.47
C ILE A 74 9.15 0.21 -8.26
N THR A 75 8.09 -0.21 -7.57
CA THR A 75 8.17 -1.07 -6.37
C THR A 75 8.89 -2.38 -6.65
N TYR A 76 8.65 -3.00 -7.80
CA TYR A 76 9.32 -4.24 -8.19
C TYR A 76 10.81 -4.01 -8.44
N THR A 77 11.16 -2.93 -9.15
CA THR A 77 12.55 -2.58 -9.46
C THR A 77 13.34 -2.26 -8.19
N THR A 78 12.77 -1.46 -7.29
CA THR A 78 13.40 -1.12 -6.01
C THR A 78 13.53 -2.33 -5.09
N THR A 79 12.52 -3.20 -5.07
CA THR A 79 12.58 -4.49 -4.35
C THR A 79 13.73 -5.36 -4.87
N TYR A 80 13.90 -5.47 -6.18
CA TYR A 80 15.00 -6.22 -6.78
C TYR A 80 16.38 -5.72 -6.34
N HIS A 81 16.52 -4.41 -6.16
CA HIS A 81 17.75 -3.78 -5.67
C HIS A 81 17.85 -3.70 -4.14
N ASN A 82 16.94 -4.33 -3.39
CA ASN A 82 16.84 -4.27 -1.93
C ASN A 82 16.72 -2.84 -1.36
N ILE A 83 16.05 -1.96 -2.10
CA ILE A 83 15.84 -0.58 -1.69
C ILE A 83 14.49 -0.44 -1.00
N PRO A 84 14.45 0.07 0.25
CA PRO A 84 13.19 0.35 0.94
C PRO A 84 12.30 1.29 0.13
N THR A 85 11.05 0.88 -0.06
CA THR A 85 10.07 1.68 -0.81
C THR A 85 8.86 1.96 0.06
N ILE A 86 8.47 3.22 0.19
CA ILE A 86 7.31 3.66 0.99
C ILE A 86 6.23 4.19 0.05
N GLY A 87 5.14 3.45 -0.03
CA GLY A 87 3.92 3.86 -0.72
C GLY A 87 3.07 4.81 0.11
N ILE A 88 2.46 5.83 -0.51
CA ILE A 88 1.68 6.84 0.22
C ILE A 88 0.16 6.75 0.01
N THR A 89 -0.33 6.00 -0.97
CA THR A 89 -1.74 6.00 -1.39
C THR A 89 -2.35 4.61 -1.59
N ASN A 90 -1.55 3.57 -1.86
CA ASN A 90 -2.07 2.29 -2.31
C ASN A 90 -2.52 1.37 -1.16
N ARG A 91 -3.76 0.92 -1.27
CA ARG A 91 -4.47 0.09 -0.29
C ARG A 91 -4.53 -1.39 -0.68
N GLU A 92 -4.05 -1.76 -1.87
CA GLU A 92 -4.09 -3.11 -2.42
C GLU A 92 -3.40 -4.10 -1.48
N ALA A 93 -4.04 -5.24 -1.25
CA ALA A 93 -3.56 -6.25 -0.32
C ALA A 93 -2.30 -6.96 -0.83
N ILE A 94 -2.11 -7.04 -2.17
CA ILE A 94 -0.98 -7.73 -2.81
C ILE A 94 0.38 -7.15 -2.40
N LEU A 95 0.46 -5.82 -2.21
CA LEU A 95 1.69 -5.15 -1.80
C LEU A 95 2.10 -5.47 -0.35
N SER A 96 1.22 -6.12 0.41
CA SER A 96 1.53 -6.61 1.76
C SER A 96 2.26 -7.95 1.75
N ASP A 97 2.33 -8.63 0.59
CA ASP A 97 2.97 -9.93 0.47
C ASP A 97 4.50 -9.80 0.45
N LYS A 98 5.12 -10.10 1.60
CA LYS A 98 6.58 -9.99 1.79
C LYS A 98 7.39 -11.02 1.01
N SER A 99 6.75 -12.05 0.43
CA SER A 99 7.44 -12.95 -0.49
C SER A 99 7.66 -12.30 -1.86
N ILE A 100 6.82 -11.33 -2.23
CA ILE A 100 6.89 -10.60 -3.52
C ILE A 100 7.54 -9.23 -3.33
N TYR A 101 7.16 -8.51 -2.27
CA TYR A 101 7.59 -7.13 -1.98
C TYR A 101 8.22 -7.00 -0.58
N PRO A 102 9.36 -7.67 -0.30
CA PRO A 102 9.98 -7.66 1.03
C PRO A 102 10.35 -6.26 1.53
N THR A 103 10.78 -5.35 0.66
CA THR A 103 11.24 -4.00 1.03
C THR A 103 10.16 -2.92 0.98
N TYR A 104 8.92 -3.28 0.61
CA TYR A 104 7.83 -2.32 0.48
C TYR A 104 7.11 -2.09 1.82
N GLY A 105 7.01 -0.83 2.22
CA GLY A 105 6.13 -0.33 3.28
C GLY A 105 5.15 0.69 2.73
N ARG A 106 4.18 1.11 3.54
CA ARG A 106 3.23 2.16 3.16
C ARG A 106 2.67 2.91 4.36
N THR A 107 2.20 4.12 4.13
CA THR A 107 1.62 4.98 5.18
C THR A 107 0.12 4.75 5.40
N VAL A 108 -0.54 4.00 4.51
CA VAL A 108 -1.96 3.65 4.60
C VAL A 108 -2.13 2.14 4.81
N ALA A 109 -3.11 1.72 5.61
CA ALA A 109 -3.38 0.29 5.85
C ALA A 109 -3.87 -0.43 4.57
N SER A 110 -3.89 -1.76 4.47
CA SER A 110 -4.55 -2.42 3.31
C SER A 110 -6.07 -2.31 3.39
N PHE A 111 -6.76 -2.67 2.31
CA PHE A 111 -8.19 -2.97 2.36
C PHE A 111 -8.50 -4.10 3.34
N SER A 112 -7.65 -5.11 3.47
CA SER A 112 -7.85 -6.19 4.45
C SER A 112 -8.00 -5.68 5.88
N ASN A 113 -7.28 -4.63 6.29
CA ASN A 113 -7.40 -4.06 7.63
C ASN A 113 -8.76 -3.44 7.94
N GLN A 114 -9.65 -3.25 6.96
CA GLN A 114 -11.02 -2.82 7.25
C GLN A 114 -11.80 -3.87 8.06
N ALA A 115 -11.42 -5.15 7.96
CA ALA A 115 -12.02 -6.23 8.74
C ALA A 115 -11.89 -6.00 10.26
N ASP A 116 -10.82 -5.34 10.71
CA ASP A 116 -10.62 -4.99 12.12
C ASP A 116 -11.76 -4.11 12.63
N VAL A 117 -12.05 -3.04 11.87
CA VAL A 117 -13.11 -2.08 12.20
C VAL A 117 -14.49 -2.73 12.09
N TRP A 118 -14.71 -3.60 11.10
CA TRP A 118 -16.00 -4.29 10.96
C TRP A 118 -16.32 -5.18 12.16
N VAL A 119 -15.34 -5.93 12.66
CA VAL A 119 -15.53 -6.75 13.86
C VAL A 119 -15.81 -5.89 15.09
N GLU A 120 -15.13 -4.75 15.25
CA GLU A 120 -15.44 -3.79 16.32
C GLU A 120 -16.87 -3.26 16.22
N ILE A 121 -17.34 -2.91 15.02
CA ILE A 121 -18.71 -2.46 14.79
C ILE A 121 -19.73 -3.57 15.14
N LEU A 122 -19.49 -4.80 14.68
CA LEU A 122 -20.38 -5.94 14.97
C LEU A 122 -20.47 -6.20 16.48
N ASN A 123 -19.33 -6.15 17.19
CA ASN A 123 -19.28 -6.27 18.63
C ASN A 123 -20.02 -5.13 19.33
N HIS A 124 -19.85 -3.88 18.87
CA HIS A 124 -20.53 -2.72 19.45
C HIS A 124 -22.06 -2.86 19.40
N PHE A 125 -22.60 -3.41 18.31
CA PHE A 125 -24.04 -3.61 18.13
C PHE A 125 -24.53 -5.00 18.55
N ASN A 126 -23.66 -5.87 19.08
CA ASN A 126 -23.96 -7.26 19.44
C ASN A 126 -24.50 -8.09 18.25
N PHE A 127 -24.01 -7.83 17.04
CA PHE A 127 -24.29 -8.64 15.86
C PHE A 127 -23.34 -9.83 15.82
N ASN A 128 -23.87 -11.03 16.04
CA ASN A 128 -23.09 -12.27 16.22
C ASN A 128 -23.27 -13.27 15.07
N CYS A 129 -24.00 -12.91 14.03
CA CYS A 129 -24.23 -13.77 12.86
C CYS A 129 -24.27 -12.90 11.60
N VAL A 130 -23.42 -13.20 10.62
CA VAL A 130 -23.28 -12.40 9.40
C VAL A 130 -23.18 -13.28 8.15
N VAL A 131 -23.60 -12.72 7.01
CA VAL A 131 -23.24 -13.21 5.69
C VAL A 131 -22.10 -12.34 5.17
N PHE A 132 -21.02 -12.95 4.70
CA PHE A 132 -19.85 -12.24 4.22
C PHE A 132 -19.77 -12.30 2.69
N ILE A 133 -19.84 -11.16 2.02
CA ILE A 133 -19.82 -11.07 0.56
C ILE A 133 -18.53 -10.41 0.11
N HIS A 134 -17.80 -11.02 -0.82
CA HIS A 134 -16.57 -10.45 -1.36
C HIS A 134 -16.36 -10.77 -2.83
N SER A 135 -15.52 -9.97 -3.47
CA SER A 135 -15.04 -10.23 -4.82
C SER A 135 -14.06 -11.41 -4.86
N ASN A 136 -14.05 -12.12 -5.99
CA ASN A 136 -13.09 -13.16 -6.34
C ASN A 136 -11.72 -12.59 -6.78
N ASP A 137 -11.22 -11.58 -6.07
CA ASP A 137 -9.91 -10.99 -6.32
C ASP A 137 -9.00 -11.12 -5.09
N ILE A 138 -7.76 -10.65 -5.24
CA ILE A 138 -6.76 -10.73 -4.17
C ILE A 138 -7.20 -9.93 -2.95
N ASN A 139 -7.85 -8.77 -3.12
CA ASN A 139 -8.32 -7.98 -2.00
C ASN A 139 -9.46 -8.69 -1.28
N GLY A 140 -10.48 -9.14 -2.01
CA GLY A 140 -11.65 -9.82 -1.45
C GLY A 140 -11.24 -11.02 -0.61
N ARG A 141 -10.42 -11.93 -1.17
CA ARG A 141 -9.91 -13.11 -0.44
C ARG A 141 -9.05 -12.76 0.77
N ARG A 142 -8.25 -11.68 0.69
CA ARG A 142 -7.40 -11.24 1.83
C ARG A 142 -8.23 -10.60 2.94
N VAL A 143 -9.29 -9.86 2.60
CA VAL A 143 -10.23 -9.30 3.58
C VAL A 143 -11.03 -10.43 4.24
N GLN A 144 -11.60 -11.34 3.45
CA GLN A 144 -12.32 -12.53 3.94
C GLN A 144 -11.49 -13.29 4.97
N LYS A 145 -10.27 -13.70 4.58
CA LYS A 145 -9.39 -14.47 5.46
C LYS A 145 -9.06 -13.76 6.76
N ARG A 146 -8.85 -12.43 6.73
CA ARG A 146 -8.61 -11.65 7.96
C ARG A 146 -9.88 -11.58 8.81
N PHE A 147 -11.03 -11.32 8.19
CA PHE A 147 -12.30 -11.23 8.87
C PHE A 147 -12.66 -12.54 9.59
N GLU A 148 -12.52 -13.69 8.93
CA GLU A 148 -12.79 -15.00 9.53
C GLU A 148 -11.97 -15.22 10.81
N VAL A 149 -10.66 -14.92 10.78
CA VAL A 149 -9.80 -15.02 11.96
C VAL A 149 -10.27 -14.11 13.11
N LEU A 150 -10.69 -12.89 12.80
CA LEU A 150 -11.16 -11.93 13.82
C LEU A 150 -12.56 -12.29 14.34
N ALA A 151 -13.43 -12.81 13.47
CA ALA A 151 -14.77 -13.25 13.81
C ALA A 151 -14.73 -14.46 14.75
N ASP A 152 -13.86 -15.43 14.48
CA ASP A 152 -13.62 -16.59 15.35
C ASP A 152 -13.21 -16.16 16.77
N VAL A 153 -12.28 -15.21 16.89
CA VAL A 153 -11.84 -14.67 18.19
C VAL A 153 -12.95 -13.89 18.91
N SER A 154 -13.86 -13.27 18.15
CA SER A 154 -14.94 -12.42 18.69
C SER A 154 -16.27 -13.16 18.88
N ASN A 155 -16.33 -14.48 18.68
CA ASN A 155 -17.56 -15.29 18.70
C ASN A 155 -18.64 -14.78 17.71
N ILE A 156 -18.23 -14.27 16.56
CA ILE A 156 -19.12 -13.88 15.47
C ILE A 156 -19.21 -15.04 14.49
N LYS A 157 -20.41 -15.59 14.30
CA LYS A 157 -20.68 -16.63 13.32
C LYS A 157 -20.72 -16.04 11.91
N VAL A 158 -19.92 -16.60 11.01
CA VAL A 158 -20.08 -16.39 9.56
C VAL A 158 -21.02 -17.47 9.04
N GLU A 159 -22.27 -17.12 8.74
CA GLU A 159 -23.30 -18.07 8.30
C GLU A 159 -23.00 -18.59 6.89
N THR A 160 -22.72 -17.65 5.99
CA THR A 160 -22.49 -17.91 4.57
C THR A 160 -21.42 -16.96 4.06
N VAL A 161 -20.55 -17.48 3.20
CA VAL A 161 -19.62 -16.68 2.39
C VAL A 161 -20.09 -16.70 0.95
N ILE A 162 -20.29 -15.53 0.36
CA ILE A 162 -20.71 -15.35 -1.02
C ILE A 162 -19.56 -14.69 -1.78
N GLU A 163 -18.96 -15.44 -2.70
CA GLU A 163 -17.93 -14.95 -3.60
C GLU A 163 -18.52 -14.61 -4.97
N TYR A 164 -18.23 -13.42 -5.49
CA TYR A 164 -18.68 -12.97 -6.81
C TYR A 164 -17.51 -12.60 -7.73
N GLU A 165 -17.69 -12.85 -9.02
CA GLU A 165 -16.71 -12.45 -10.03
C GLU A 165 -16.85 -10.94 -10.33
N PRO A 166 -15.82 -10.09 -10.14
CA PRO A 166 -15.92 -8.65 -10.37
C PRO A 166 -16.42 -8.27 -11.78
N SER A 167 -16.08 -9.09 -12.77
CA SER A 167 -16.51 -8.91 -14.16
C SER A 167 -18.00 -9.21 -14.37
N PHE A 168 -18.60 -10.00 -13.48
CA PHE A 168 -20.00 -10.45 -13.55
C PHE A 168 -20.63 -10.47 -12.15
N PRO A 169 -20.95 -9.29 -11.57
CA PRO A 169 -21.30 -9.16 -10.16
C PRO A 169 -22.75 -9.60 -9.81
N ASP A 170 -23.37 -10.50 -10.58
CA ASP A 170 -24.72 -10.96 -10.30
C ASP A 170 -24.73 -12.03 -9.20
N ILE A 171 -25.13 -11.62 -7.99
CA ILE A 171 -25.28 -12.49 -6.80
C ILE A 171 -26.73 -12.79 -6.46
N SER A 172 -27.69 -12.42 -7.31
CA SER A 172 -29.13 -12.54 -7.02
C SER A 172 -29.59 -13.98 -6.73
N LYS A 173 -28.83 -14.97 -7.20
CA LYS A 173 -29.12 -16.40 -7.01
C LYS A 173 -28.47 -17.00 -5.76
N GLN A 174 -27.68 -16.23 -5.02
CA GLN A 174 -26.86 -16.69 -3.89
C GLN A 174 -27.33 -16.11 -2.54
N LEU A 175 -28.34 -15.24 -2.54
CA LEU A 175 -28.95 -14.60 -1.37
C LEU A 175 -30.24 -15.30 -0.93
#